data_AF-A0A7C7P7C3-F1
#
_entry.id   AF-A0A7C7P7C3-F1
#
_cell.length_a   1.000
_cell.length_b   1.000
_cell.length_c   1.000
_cell.angle_alpha   90.00
_cell.angle_beta   90.00
_cell.angle_gamma   90.00
#
_symmetry.space_group_name_H-M   'P 1'
#
loop_
_entity.id
_entity.type
_entity.pdbx_description
1 polymer ?
#
loop_
_entity_poly.entity_id
_entity_poly.type
_entity_poly.pdbx_seq_one_letter_code
_entity_poly.pdbx_strand_id
1 'polypeptide(L)' 'MEPKKNPEANVGRNSSLYLAVGLALMMFISYTAINHKTYDKEIIDIGQLNLADEIEEEIPITEIQNTPPPPPPP' A
#
# COMPACT_ATOMS: atom_id res chain seq x y z
N MET A 1 -29.27 40.09 -17.80
CA MET A 1 -28.59 41.01 -16.85
C MET A 1 -28.23 42.24 -17.64
N GLU A 2 -28.66 43.41 -17.18
CA GLU A 2 -28.15 44.66 -17.76
C GLU A 2 -26.62 44.71 -17.55
N PRO A 3 -25.83 45.06 -18.57
CA PRO A 3 -24.39 45.12 -18.43
C PRO A 3 -24.04 46.18 -17.37
N LYS A 4 -23.27 45.77 -16.35
CA LYS A 4 -22.79 46.68 -15.30
C LYS A 4 -22.05 47.86 -15.95
N LYS A 5 -22.27 49.06 -15.39
CA LYS A 5 -21.69 50.35 -15.81
C LYS A 5 -20.16 50.36 -15.97
N ASN A 6 -19.47 49.38 -15.36
CA ASN A 6 -18.06 49.11 -15.61
C ASN A 6 -17.79 47.59 -15.59
N PRO A 7 -17.77 46.91 -16.75
CA PRO A 7 -17.52 45.47 -16.84
C PRO A 7 -16.06 45.08 -16.51
N GLU A 8 -15.11 46.01 -16.58
CA GLU A 8 -13.69 45.79 -16.29
C GLU A 8 -13.38 45.77 -14.78
N ALA A 9 -14.20 46.43 -13.95
CA ALA A 9 -14.05 46.43 -12.50
C ALA A 9 -14.61 45.16 -11.82
N ASN A 10 -15.05 44.16 -12.60
CA ASN A 10 -15.59 42.93 -12.04
C ASN A 10 -14.45 41.96 -11.67
N VAL A 11 -14.06 42.02 -10.39
CA VAL A 11 -13.00 41.18 -9.78
C VAL A 11 -13.34 39.67 -9.84
N GLY A 12 -14.62 39.31 -9.98
CA GLY A 12 -15.07 37.92 -10.00
C GLY A 12 -15.14 37.28 -11.39
N ARG A 13 -14.82 38.02 -12.47
CA ARG A 13 -15.04 37.60 -13.87
C ARG A 13 -14.34 36.29 -14.24
N ASN A 14 -13.22 35.99 -13.60
CA ASN A 14 -12.37 34.82 -13.83
C ASN A 14 -12.12 34.00 -12.54
N SER A 15 -12.93 34.20 -11.50
CA SER A 15 -12.78 33.52 -10.21
C SER A 15 -12.80 31.98 -10.33
N SER A 16 -13.71 31.43 -11.15
CA SER A 16 -13.78 29.98 -11.42
C SER A 16 -12.51 29.44 -12.08
N LEU A 17 -11.86 30.27 -12.90
CA LEU A 17 -10.65 29.91 -13.63
C LEU A 17 -9.45 29.84 -12.68
N TYR A 18 -9.33 30.79 -11.75
CA TYR A 18 -8.33 30.73 -10.68
C TYR A 18 -8.55 29.55 -9.74
N LEU A 19 -9.80 29.25 -9.39
CA LEU A 19 -10.14 28.06 -8.60
C LEU A 19 -9.72 26.78 -9.32
N ALA A 20 -10.06 26.64 -10.61
CA ALA A 20 -9.72 25.47 -11.41
C ALA A 20 -8.20 25.28 -11.55
N VAL A 21 -7.44 26.36 -11.74
CA VAL A 21 -5.97 26.32 -11.81
C VAL A 21 -5.37 25.89 -10.47
N GLY A 22 -5.88 26.41 -9.34
CA GLY A 22 -5.44 25.99 -8.01
C GLY A 22 -5.72 24.50 -7.76
N LEU A 23 -6.89 24.02 -8.19
CA LEU A 23 -7.27 22.61 -8.11
C LEU A 23 -6.34 21.72 -8.94
N ALA A 24 -6.07 22.11 -10.19
CA ALA A 24 -5.14 21.40 -11.07
C ALA A 24 -3.72 21.36 -10.49
N LEU A 25 -3.26 22.47 -9.90
CA LEU A 25 -1.95 22.57 -9.27
C LEU A 25 -1.83 21.64 -8.05
N MET A 26 -2.84 21.61 -7.18
CA MET A 26 -2.86 20.70 -6.03
C MET A 26 -2.88 19.23 -6.45
N MET A 27 -3.64 18.91 -7.50
CA MET A 27 -3.69 17.56 -8.06
C MET A 27 -2.34 17.16 -8.67
N PHE A 28 -1.67 18.08 -9.38
CA PHE A 28 -0.33 17.86 -9.92
C PHE A 28 0.70 17.62 -8.81
N ILE A 29 0.72 18.45 -7.77
CA ILE A 29 1.64 18.27 -6.63
C ILE A 29 1.40 16.90 -5.98
N SER A 30 0.15 16.55 -5.70
CA SER A 30 -0.21 15.27 -5.08
C SER A 30 0.24 14.08 -5.93
N TYR A 31 0.01 14.15 -7.25
CA TYR A 31 0.50 13.15 -8.19
C TYR A 31 2.03 13.04 -8.17
N THR A 32 2.74 14.16 -8.24
CA THR A 32 4.20 14.15 -8.17
C THR A 32 4.71 13.64 -6.82
N ALA A 33 4.06 13.99 -5.71
CA ALA A 33 4.45 13.56 -4.36
C ALA A 33 4.28 12.04 -4.16
N ILE A 34 3.24 11.43 -4.72
CA ILE A 34 3.05 9.97 -4.67
C ILE A 34 4.12 9.26 -5.50
N ASN A 35 4.45 9.80 -6.68
CA ASN A 35 5.49 9.23 -7.54
C ASN A 35 6.91 9.53 -7.01
N HIS A 36 7.09 10.61 -6.28
CA HIS A 36 8.37 11.01 -5.71
C HIS A 36 8.61 10.25 -4.41
N LYS A 37 9.70 9.47 -4.36
CA LYS A 37 10.20 8.80 -3.15
C LYS A 37 9.35 7.68 -2.52
N THR A 38 8.42 7.04 -3.24
CA THR A 38 7.92 5.71 -2.82
C THR A 38 9.02 4.61 -2.90
N TYR A 39 10.21 4.94 -3.42
CA TYR A 39 11.39 4.05 -3.48
C TYR A 39 12.39 4.24 -2.34
N ASP A 40 12.24 5.21 -1.43
CA ASP A 40 12.99 5.19 -0.16
C ASP A 40 12.35 4.12 0.75
N LYS A 41 12.35 2.87 0.27
CA LYS A 41 11.94 1.66 0.98
C LYS A 41 13.10 1.07 1.78
N GLU A 42 14.12 1.86 2.11
CA GLU A 42 15.14 1.41 3.04
C GLU A 42 14.61 1.40 4.49
N ILE A 43 13.43 1.99 4.75
CA ILE A 43 12.80 2.04 6.07
C ILE A 43 11.35 1.53 6.02
N ILE A 44 11.11 0.46 5.26
CA ILE A 44 9.86 -0.30 5.32
C ILE A 44 10.18 -1.66 5.96
N ASP A 45 10.54 -1.57 7.24
CA ASP A 45 10.45 -2.67 8.21
C ASP A 45 8.97 -2.88 8.61
N ILE A 46 8.10 -3.07 7.62
CA ILE A 46 6.68 -3.40 7.80
C ILE A 46 6.31 -4.64 6.99
N GLY A 47 7.21 -5.64 7.00
CA GLY A 47 6.94 -6.91 6.34
C GLY A 47 8.16 -7.66 5.83
N GLN A 48 9.32 -7.56 6.47
CA GLN A 48 10.27 -8.66 6.37
C GLN A 48 9.73 -9.80 7.24
N LEU A 49 8.77 -10.56 6.70
CA LEU A 49 8.46 -11.88 7.21
C LEU A 49 9.75 -12.69 7.04
N ASN A 50 10.55 -12.76 8.10
CA ASN A 50 11.74 -13.59 8.16
C ASN A 50 11.28 -15.05 8.12
N LEU A 51 11.06 -15.57 6.91
CA LEU A 51 10.89 -17.01 6.65
C LEU A 51 12.20 -17.78 6.89
N ALA A 52 13.27 -17.07 7.28
CA ALA A 52 14.54 -17.63 7.75
C ALA A 52 14.48 -18.14 9.19
N ASP A 53 13.45 -17.80 9.97
CA ASP A 53 13.06 -18.65 11.10
C ASP A 53 12.28 -19.83 10.49
N GLU A 54 13.04 -20.72 9.85
CA GLU A 54 12.60 -22.07 9.60
C GLU A 54 12.25 -22.64 10.98
N ILE A 55 10.95 -22.68 11.27
CA ILE A 55 10.43 -23.32 12.47
C ILE A 55 10.85 -24.79 12.31
N GLU A 56 12.02 -25.13 12.86
CA GLU A 56 12.46 -26.51 13.03
C GLU A 56 11.49 -27.16 13.99
N GLU A 57 10.34 -27.56 13.47
CA GLU A 57 9.38 -28.38 14.18
C GLU A 57 10.03 -29.76 14.30
N GLU A 58 10.66 -30.01 15.45
CA GLU A 58 11.19 -31.30 15.81
C GLU A 58 10.02 -32.30 15.84
N ILE A 59 9.86 -33.03 14.75
CA ILE A 59 8.93 -34.16 14.71
C ILE A 59 9.36 -35.13 15.81
N PRO A 60 8.49 -35.43 16.81
CA PRO A 60 8.86 -36.37 17.84
C PRO A 60 9.17 -37.70 17.17
N ILE A 61 10.34 -38.27 17.51
CA ILE A 61 10.77 -39.58 17.05
C ILE A 61 9.76 -40.58 17.62
N THR A 62 8.71 -40.87 16.86
CA THR A 62 7.84 -41.99 17.22
C THR A 62 8.69 -43.23 17.03
N GLU A 63 9.08 -43.86 18.14
CA GLU A 63 9.66 -45.19 18.09
C GLU A 63 8.68 -46.05 17.30
N ILE A 64 9.05 -46.43 16.08
CA ILE A 64 8.35 -47.50 15.35
C ILE A 64 8.69 -48.74 16.16
N GLN A 65 7.85 -49.04 17.15
CA GLN A 65 7.96 -50.23 17.97
C GLN A 65 7.79 -51.39 17.00
N ASN A 66 8.91 -51.93 16.54
CA ASN A 66 8.98 -53.06 15.63
C ASN A 66 8.62 -54.30 16.44
N THR A 67 7.35 -54.39 16.86
CA THR A 67 6.82 -55.58 17.50
C THR A 67 6.72 -56.62 16.39
N PRO A 68 7.42 -57.77 16.53
CA PRO A 68 7.38 -58.80 15.50
C PRO A 68 5.92 -59.27 15.32
N PRO A 69 5.48 -59.52 14.07
CA PRO A 69 4.10 -59.89 13.81
C PRO A 69 3.74 -61.17 14.58
N PRO A 70 2.54 -61.23 15.18
CA PRO A 70 2.14 -62.34 16.03
C PRO A 70 2.12 -63.66 15.23
N PRO A 71 2.54 -64.77 15.84
CA PRO A 71 2.68 -66.05 15.16
C PRO A 71 1.31 -66.62 14.71
N PRO A 72 1.23 -67.27 13.54
CA PRO A 72 0.00 -67.80 12.99
C PRO A 72 -0.52 -69.04 13.76
N PRO A 73 -1.84 -69.16 13.99
CA PRO A 73 -2.45 -70.33 14.64
C PRO A 73 -2.58 -71.55 13.69
N PRO A 74 -2.52 -72.79 14.23
CA PRO A 74 -2.76 -74.06 13.52
C PRO A 74 -4.24 -74.36 13.24
#